data_AF-A0A1S2R8D4-F1
#
_entry.id   AF-A0A1S2R8D4-F1
#
_cell.length_a   1.000
_cell.length_b   1.000
_cell.length_c   1.000
_cell.angle_alpha   90.00
_cell.angle_beta   90.00
_cell.angle_gamma   90.00
#
_symmetry.space_group_name_H-M   'P 1'
#
loop_
_entity.id
_entity.type
_entity.pdbx_description
1 polymer ?
#
loop_
_entity_poly.entity_id
_entity_poly.type
_entity_poly.pdbx_seq_one_letter_code
_entity_poly.pdbx_strand_id
1 'polypeptide(L)'
;MNDSQDFYKKLKEWGVKTEEELNTFIQEFLNKKEFMVFANQKGKEIMPVLKKLQNNIEQLSVIYNFPTKNDVAAVAKLAIQIEEKVEKIEETLTELSQQIKEINSQKAVFPASGLLENALSGLNEKSGAPQKEPQAVSRLQAVLIERLAAKIKNRKIEGVYDPARMKKSKKKNIHG
;
A
#
# COMPACT_ATOMS: atom_id res chain seq x y z
N MET A 1 -34.56 44.67 -51.10
CA MET A 1 -33.60 43.61 -50.73
C MET A 1 -33.73 43.36 -49.23
N ASN A 2 -34.63 42.48 -48.79
CA ASN A 2 -34.77 42.07 -47.39
C ASN A 2 -35.39 40.66 -47.24
N ASP A 3 -36.09 40.19 -48.28
CA ASP A 3 -36.81 38.91 -48.31
C ASP A 3 -35.93 37.69 -48.00
N SER A 4 -34.65 37.73 -48.39
CA SER A 4 -33.70 36.64 -48.11
C SER A 4 -33.35 36.56 -46.62
N GLN A 5 -33.13 37.69 -45.94
CA GLN A 5 -32.84 37.69 -44.49
C GLN A 5 -34.05 37.26 -43.67
N ASP A 6 -35.26 37.66 -44.08
CA ASP A 6 -36.50 37.23 -43.43
C ASP A 6 -36.76 35.73 -43.62
N PHE A 7 -36.40 35.15 -44.76
CA PHE A 7 -36.47 33.71 -45.00
C PHE A 7 -35.52 32.93 -44.08
N TYR A 8 -34.25 33.35 -43.99
CA TYR A 8 -33.27 32.69 -43.10
C TYR A 8 -33.68 32.79 -41.63
N LYS A 9 -34.26 33.92 -41.21
CA LYS A 9 -34.76 34.09 -39.85
C LYS A 9 -35.91 33.12 -39.54
N LYS A 10 -36.89 33.00 -40.44
CA LYS A 10 -38.01 32.06 -40.29
C LYS A 10 -37.55 30.61 -40.32
N LEU A 11 -36.59 30.26 -41.18
CA LEU A 11 -36.02 28.91 -41.24
C LEU A 11 -35.31 28.56 -39.92
N LYS A 12 -34.53 29.50 -39.37
CA LYS A 12 -33.85 29.32 -38.09
C LYS A 12 -34.86 29.16 -36.94
N GLU A 13 -35.89 29.99 -36.89
CA GLU A 13 -36.96 29.89 -35.88
C GLU A 13 -37.69 28.55 -35.97
N TRP A 14 -37.96 28.04 -37.18
CA TRP A 14 -38.58 26.73 -37.37
C TRP A 14 -37.65 25.57 -37.01
N GLY A 15 -36.37 25.67 -37.34
CA GLY A 15 -35.34 24.69 -36.95
C GLY A 15 -35.25 24.57 -35.43
N VAL A 16 -35.14 25.70 -34.73
CA VAL A 16 -35.07 25.72 -33.26
C VAL A 16 -36.33 25.11 -32.62
N LYS A 17 -37.52 25.46 -33.12
CA LYS A 17 -38.78 24.87 -32.60
C LYS A 17 -38.84 23.36 -32.83
N THR A 18 -38.42 22.90 -34.00
CA THR A 18 -38.39 21.46 -34.32
C THR A 18 -37.40 20.71 -33.43
N GLU A 19 -36.25 21.30 -33.15
CA GLU A 19 -35.26 20.75 -32.22
C GLU A 19 -35.82 20.68 -30.79
N GLU A 20 -36.51 21.73 -30.32
CA GLU A 20 -37.15 21.77 -29.01
C GLU A 20 -38.27 20.72 -28.88
N GLU A 21 -39.12 20.58 -29.90
CA GLU A 21 -40.17 19.57 -29.95
C GLU A 21 -39.60 18.15 -29.96
N LEU A 22 -38.56 17.91 -30.77
CA LEU A 22 -37.89 16.61 -30.83
C LEU A 22 -37.21 16.27 -29.51
N ASN A 23 -36.52 17.24 -28.89
CA ASN A 23 -35.87 17.04 -27.61
C ASN A 23 -36.88 16.72 -26.51
N THR A 24 -38.00 17.45 -26.49
CA THR A 24 -39.11 17.19 -25.55
C THR A 24 -39.68 15.79 -25.76
N PHE A 25 -39.94 15.40 -27.01
CA PHE A 25 -40.42 14.06 -27.35
C PHE A 25 -39.45 12.95 -26.91
N ILE A 26 -38.14 13.13 -27.15
CA ILE A 26 -37.11 12.17 -26.73
C ILE A 26 -37.07 12.07 -25.20
N GLN A 27 -37.09 13.21 -24.50
CA GLN A 27 -37.09 13.22 -23.04
C GLN A 27 -38.33 12.55 -22.47
N GLU A 28 -39.52 12.84 -23.00
CA GLU A 28 -40.76 12.19 -22.60
C GLU A 28 -40.72 10.68 -22.87
N PHE A 29 -40.20 10.26 -24.02
CA PHE A 29 -40.08 8.84 -24.37
C PHE A 29 -39.12 8.10 -23.42
N LEU A 30 -37.95 8.67 -23.13
CA LEU A 30 -36.95 8.07 -22.24
C LEU A 30 -37.40 8.07 -20.77
N ASN A 31 -38.15 9.08 -20.35
CA ASN A 31 -38.66 9.22 -18.99
C ASN A 31 -39.90 8.34 -18.72
N LYS A 32 -40.49 7.73 -19.75
CA LYS A 32 -41.58 6.76 -19.56
C LYS A 32 -41.07 5.59 -18.72
N LYS A 33 -41.76 5.36 -17.60
CA LYS A 33 -41.50 4.22 -16.70
C LYS A 33 -41.49 2.89 -17.44
N GLU A 34 -42.34 2.73 -18.45
CA GLU A 34 -42.41 1.54 -19.29
C GLU A 34 -41.10 1.29 -20.06
N PHE A 35 -40.52 2.34 -20.65
CA PHE A 35 -39.23 2.25 -21.34
C PHE A 35 -38.12 1.90 -20.33
N MET A 36 -38.08 2.55 -19.17
CA MET A 36 -37.11 2.23 -18.12
C MET A 36 -37.25 0.78 -17.61
N VAL A 37 -38.48 0.29 -17.43
CA VAL A 37 -38.73 -1.10 -17.00
C VAL A 37 -38.31 -2.08 -18.08
N PHE A 38 -38.65 -1.82 -19.34
CA PHE A 38 -38.25 -2.63 -20.48
C PHE A 38 -36.73 -2.67 -20.63
N ALA A 39 -36.06 -1.52 -20.59
CA ALA A 39 -34.60 -1.42 -20.66
C ALA A 39 -33.92 -2.18 -19.50
N ASN A 40 -34.46 -2.08 -18.29
CA ASN A 40 -33.97 -2.86 -17.14
C ASN A 40 -34.18 -4.37 -17.31
N GLN A 41 -35.34 -4.80 -17.82
CA GLN A 41 -35.60 -6.22 -18.07
C GLN A 41 -34.67 -6.78 -19.14
N LYS A 42 -34.52 -6.08 -20.27
CA LYS A 42 -33.58 -6.46 -21.34
C LYS A 42 -32.13 -6.39 -20.90
N GLY A 43 -31.75 -5.41 -20.09
CA GLY A 43 -30.43 -5.34 -19.47
C GLY A 43 -30.15 -6.55 -18.57
N LYS A 44 -31.14 -7.00 -17.78
CA LYS A 44 -31.04 -8.22 -16.97
C LYS A 44 -30.91 -9.49 -17.81
N GLU A 45 -31.61 -9.58 -18.94
CA GLU A 45 -31.49 -10.70 -19.89
C GLU A 45 -30.11 -10.79 -20.54
N ILE A 46 -29.46 -9.65 -20.83
CA ILE A 46 -28.12 -9.60 -21.45
C ILE A 46 -27.00 -9.88 -20.43
N MET A 47 -27.22 -9.54 -19.16
CA MET A 47 -26.25 -9.74 -18.07
C MET A 47 -25.62 -11.14 -18.00
N PRO A 48 -26.37 -12.27 -18.07
CA PRO A 48 -25.77 -13.60 -18.05
C PRO A 48 -24.88 -13.87 -19.27
N VAL A 49 -25.22 -13.34 -20.45
CA VAL A 49 -24.39 -13.47 -21.66
C VAL A 49 -23.08 -12.71 -21.48
N LEU A 50 -23.17 -11.47 -20.96
CA LEU A 50 -21.99 -10.64 -20.70
C LEU A 50 -21.06 -11.27 -19.65
N LYS A 51 -21.62 -11.87 -18.59
CA LYS A 51 -20.84 -12.63 -17.60
C LYS A 51 -20.12 -13.82 -18.20
N LYS A 52 -20.79 -14.58 -19.08
CA LYS A 52 -20.14 -15.70 -19.80
C LYS A 52 -19.00 -15.20 -20.69
N LEU A 53 -19.21 -14.10 -21.40
CA LEU A 53 -18.16 -13.50 -22.23
C LEU A 53 -16.96 -13.06 -21.37
N GLN A 54 -17.22 -12.39 -20.24
CA GLN A 54 -16.16 -12.00 -19.30
C GLN A 54 -15.37 -13.23 -18.80
N ASN A 55 -16.05 -14.29 -18.37
CA ASN A 55 -15.40 -15.53 -17.92
C ASN A 55 -14.55 -16.17 -19.03
N ASN A 56 -15.03 -16.14 -20.27
CA ASN A 56 -14.26 -16.66 -21.40
C ASN A 56 -13.01 -15.81 -21.66
N ILE A 57 -13.11 -14.48 -21.56
CA ILE A 57 -11.96 -13.58 -21.68
C ILE A 57 -10.93 -13.87 -20.57
N GLU A 58 -11.39 -14.16 -19.35
CA GLU A 58 -10.52 -14.56 -18.24
C GLU A 58 -9.86 -15.93 -18.44
N GLN A 59 -10.50 -16.86 -19.15
CA GLN A 59 -9.87 -18.14 -19.49
C GLN A 59 -8.86 -17.98 -20.62
N LEU A 60 -9.18 -17.16 -21.62
CA LEU A 60 -8.30 -16.87 -22.74
C LEU A 60 -7.08 -16.05 -22.30
N SER A 61 -7.22 -15.18 -21.30
CA SER A 61 -6.09 -14.39 -20.79
C SER A 61 -4.97 -15.26 -20.23
N VAL A 62 -5.30 -16.43 -19.65
CA VAL A 62 -4.30 -17.39 -19.16
C VAL A 62 -3.48 -17.99 -20.30
N ILE A 63 -4.11 -18.20 -21.47
CA ILE A 63 -3.44 -18.80 -22.63
C ILE A 63 -2.62 -17.73 -23.36
N TYR A 64 -3.18 -16.55 -23.55
CA TYR A 64 -2.61 -15.49 -24.38
C TYR A 64 -1.83 -14.42 -23.59
N ASN A 65 -1.73 -14.56 -22.26
CA ASN A 65 -1.00 -13.67 -21.35
C ASN A 65 -1.36 -12.18 -21.49
N PHE A 66 -2.62 -11.86 -21.78
CA PHE A 66 -3.08 -10.47 -21.74
C PHE A 66 -3.71 -10.15 -20.38
N PRO A 67 -3.52 -8.95 -19.83
CA PRO A 67 -4.10 -8.58 -18.54
C PRO A 67 -5.63 -8.41 -18.64
N THR A 68 -6.37 -8.90 -17.65
CA THR A 68 -7.82 -8.71 -17.54
C THR A 68 -8.17 -7.52 -16.65
N LYS A 69 -9.44 -7.09 -16.69
CA LYS A 69 -9.94 -6.04 -15.79
C LYS A 69 -9.77 -6.40 -14.31
N ASN A 70 -9.93 -7.67 -13.97
CA ASN A 70 -9.77 -8.14 -12.60
C ASN A 70 -8.30 -8.07 -12.16
N ASP A 71 -7.37 -8.37 -13.05
CA ASP A 71 -5.93 -8.28 -12.74
C ASP A 71 -5.52 -6.84 -12.47
N VAL A 72 -5.99 -5.90 -13.30
CA VAL A 72 -5.74 -4.46 -13.10
C VAL A 72 -6.34 -3.99 -11.77
N ALA A 73 -7.57 -4.41 -11.44
CA ALA A 73 -8.21 -4.08 -10.18
C ALA A 73 -7.47 -4.69 -8.97
N ALA A 74 -6.96 -5.92 -9.09
CA ALA A 74 -6.20 -6.58 -8.05
C ALA A 74 -4.86 -5.87 -7.80
N VAL A 75 -4.15 -5.47 -8.86
CA VAL A 75 -2.90 -4.70 -8.77
C VAL A 75 -3.17 -3.34 -8.13
N ALA A 76 -4.21 -2.63 -8.54
CA ALA A 76 -4.59 -1.35 -7.93
C ALA A 76 -4.90 -1.52 -6.43
N LYS A 77 -5.63 -2.57 -6.05
CA LYS A 77 -5.91 -2.88 -4.65
C LYS A 77 -4.63 -3.15 -3.84
N LEU A 78 -3.68 -3.88 -4.42
CA LEU A 78 -2.39 -4.12 -3.77
C LEU A 78 -1.58 -2.83 -3.62
N ALA A 79 -1.61 -1.95 -4.61
CA ALA A 79 -0.95 -0.64 -4.55
C ALA A 79 -1.50 0.20 -3.37
N ILE A 80 -2.83 0.31 -3.27
CA ILE A 80 -3.48 1.03 -2.15
C ILE A 80 -3.07 0.41 -0.80
N GLN A 81 -3.08 -0.92 -0.69
CA GLN A 81 -2.70 -1.60 0.55
C GLN A 81 -1.22 -1.38 0.92
N ILE A 82 -0.35 -1.22 -0.06
CA ILE A 82 1.05 -0.90 0.16
C ILE A 82 1.17 0.53 0.65
N GLU A 83 0.48 1.48 0.02
CA GLU A 83 0.45 2.89 0.45
C GLU A 83 0.00 3.00 1.91
N GLU A 84 -1.13 2.39 2.28
CA GLU A 84 -1.63 2.37 3.66
C GLU A 84 -0.64 1.75 4.66
N LYS A 85 0.13 0.74 4.23
CA LYS A 85 1.13 0.08 5.09
C LYS A 85 2.38 0.93 5.25
N VAL A 86 2.81 1.62 4.19
CA VAL A 86 3.95 2.54 4.23
C VAL A 86 3.62 3.71 5.14
N GLU A 87 2.43 4.29 5.02
CA GLU A 87 1.96 5.39 5.88
C GLU A 87 2.01 5.00 7.37
N LYS A 88 1.55 3.79 7.74
CA LYS A 88 1.65 3.29 9.12
C LYS A 88 3.10 3.12 9.59
N ILE A 89 4.00 2.71 8.70
CA ILE A 89 5.42 2.59 9.05
C ILE A 89 6.02 3.99 9.27
N GLU A 90 5.65 4.97 8.45
CA GLU A 90 6.10 6.35 8.60
C GLU A 90 5.59 6.99 9.88
N GLU A 91 4.33 6.76 10.24
CA GLU A 91 3.73 7.21 11.49
C GLU A 91 4.49 6.62 12.69
N THR A 92 4.63 5.28 12.73
CA THR A 92 5.35 4.61 13.84
C THR A 92 6.82 5.01 13.92
N LEU A 93 7.49 5.27 12.80
CA LEU A 93 8.87 5.76 12.78
C LEU A 93 8.95 7.19 13.32
N THR A 94 7.97 8.02 13.00
CA THR A 94 7.87 9.41 13.48
C THR A 94 7.62 9.43 14.99
N GLU A 95 6.69 8.62 15.49
CA GLU A 95 6.43 8.44 16.92
C GLU A 95 7.68 7.95 17.66
N LEU A 96 8.36 6.93 17.13
CA LEU A 96 9.60 6.41 17.73
C LEU A 96 10.70 7.47 17.76
N SER A 97 10.86 8.23 16.67
CA SER A 97 11.83 9.33 16.59
C SER A 97 11.53 10.42 17.62
N GLN A 98 10.25 10.74 17.82
CA GLN A 98 9.81 11.69 18.83
C GLN A 98 10.08 11.18 20.25
N GLN A 99 9.75 9.91 20.56
CA GLN A 99 10.07 9.29 21.84
C GLN A 99 11.57 9.30 22.14
N ILE A 100 12.42 9.02 21.15
CA ILE A 100 13.89 9.08 21.30
C ILE A 100 14.36 10.51 21.61
N LYS A 101 13.80 11.52 20.93
CA LYS A 101 14.12 12.95 21.21
C LYS A 101 13.68 13.37 22.62
N GLU A 102 12.52 12.92 23.07
CA GLU A 102 12.02 13.18 24.43
C GLU A 102 12.92 12.53 25.49
N ILE A 103 13.33 11.27 25.29
CA ILE A 103 14.27 10.57 26.18
C ILE A 103 15.62 11.31 26.26
N ASN A 104 16.16 11.74 25.11
CA ASN A 104 17.44 12.46 25.07
C ASN A 104 17.34 13.83 25.75
N SER A 105 16.21 14.52 25.60
CA SER A 105 15.94 15.79 26.29
C SER A 105 15.80 15.63 27.80
N GLN A 106 15.15 14.56 28.27
CA GLN A 106 15.03 14.26 29.71
C GLN A 106 16.37 13.88 30.36
N LYS A 107 17.25 13.21 29.61
CA LYS A 107 18.60 12.84 30.09
C LYS A 107 19.50 14.07 30.34
N ALA A 108 19.23 15.20 29.69
CA ALA A 108 19.93 16.45 29.92
C ALA A 108 19.49 17.19 31.21
N VAL A 109 18.41 16.75 31.88
CA VAL A 109 17.81 17.44 33.04
C VAL A 109 18.16 16.77 34.38
N PHE A 110 18.92 15.67 34.41
CA PHE A 110 19.46 15.10 35.66
C PHE A 110 20.90 15.58 35.91
N PRO A 111 21.14 16.55 36.82
CA PRO A 111 22.48 17.02 37.14
C PRO A 111 23.15 16.05 38.12
N ALA A 112 23.67 14.94 37.61
CA ALA A 112 24.53 14.04 38.38
C ALA A 112 26.01 14.50 38.41
N SER A 113 26.26 15.80 38.30
CA SER A 113 27.61 16.36 38.18
C SER A 113 28.09 17.13 39.42
N GLY A 114 27.25 17.33 40.44
CA GLY A 114 27.57 18.23 41.57
C GLY A 114 28.17 17.59 42.82
N LEU A 115 28.23 16.26 42.94
CA LEU A 115 28.61 15.61 44.20
C LEU A 115 29.89 14.76 44.16
N LEU A 116 30.46 14.51 42.97
CA LEU A 116 31.67 13.67 42.85
C LEU A 116 32.97 14.47 42.77
N GLU A 117 32.91 15.78 42.50
CA GLU A 117 34.12 16.61 42.32
C GLU A 117 34.80 16.95 43.67
N ASN A 118 34.06 16.98 44.77
CA ASN A 118 34.61 17.28 46.10
C ASN A 118 35.23 16.07 46.82
N ALA A 119 35.10 14.85 46.28
CA ALA A 119 35.67 13.63 46.88
C ALA A 119 37.02 13.23 46.27
N LEU A 120 37.39 13.76 45.11
CA LEU A 120 38.60 13.36 44.36
C LEU A 120 39.84 14.22 44.65
N SER A 121 39.68 15.34 45.36
CA SER A 121 40.77 16.28 45.71
C SER A 121 41.65 15.80 46.88
N GLY A 122 41.28 14.71 47.57
CA GLY A 122 41.94 14.23 48.78
C GLY A 122 42.90 13.04 48.63
N LEU A 123 43.14 12.53 47.43
CA LEU A 123 43.89 11.26 47.24
C LEU A 123 45.15 11.35 46.36
N ASN A 124 45.53 12.53 45.88
CA ASN A 124 46.71 12.66 45.01
C ASN A 124 47.98 13.04 45.78
N GLU A 125 48.35 12.22 46.77
CA GLU A 125 49.73 12.09 47.24
C GLU A 125 50.04 10.62 47.46
N LYS A 126 50.43 9.91 46.39
CA LYS A 126 51.64 9.05 46.33
C LYS A 126 51.62 8.12 45.12
N SER A 127 52.73 8.21 44.39
CA SER A 127 53.44 7.15 43.67
C SER A 127 52.83 6.46 42.44
N GLY A 128 53.50 6.64 41.29
CA GLY A 128 54.09 5.55 40.48
C GLY A 128 53.14 4.68 39.63
N ALA A 129 53.27 4.78 38.30
CA ALA A 129 52.69 3.89 37.27
C ALA A 129 53.16 2.41 37.39
N PRO A 130 52.63 1.41 36.63
CA PRO A 130 51.57 1.45 35.60
C PRO A 130 50.48 0.34 35.68
N GLN A 131 49.32 0.65 35.05
CA GLN A 131 48.43 -0.23 34.28
C GLN A 131 48.04 -1.62 34.83
N LYS A 132 46.86 -1.69 35.48
CA LYS A 132 46.01 -2.90 35.44
C LYS A 132 44.53 -2.51 35.51
N GLU A 133 43.86 -2.50 34.35
CA GLU A 133 42.49 -3.00 34.09
C GLU A 133 42.08 -2.62 32.65
N PRO A 134 41.22 -3.40 31.94
CA PRO A 134 40.03 -4.02 32.50
C PRO A 134 39.67 -5.41 31.91
N GLN A 135 39.89 -6.49 32.66
CA GLN A 135 39.34 -7.81 32.31
C GLN A 135 37.79 -7.87 32.42
N ALA A 136 37.16 -6.88 33.06
CA ALA A 136 35.71 -6.82 33.22
C ALA A 136 34.97 -6.44 31.94
N VAL A 137 35.54 -5.55 31.10
CA VAL A 137 34.89 -5.07 29.87
C VAL A 137 34.87 -6.17 28.80
N SER A 138 35.95 -6.94 28.67
CA SER A 138 36.00 -8.09 27.76
C SER A 138 35.03 -9.21 28.16
N ARG A 139 34.81 -9.41 29.47
CA ARG A 139 33.82 -10.37 29.98
C ARG A 139 32.38 -9.93 29.68
N LEU A 140 32.08 -8.64 29.84
CA LEU A 140 30.76 -8.10 29.49
C LEU A 140 30.47 -8.20 27.99
N GLN A 141 31.48 -7.95 27.14
CA GLN A 141 31.36 -8.13 25.69
C GLN A 141 31.10 -9.60 25.32
N ALA A 142 31.79 -10.55 25.96
CA ALA A 142 31.59 -11.98 25.72
C ALA A 142 30.17 -12.44 26.10
N VAL A 143 29.65 -12.00 27.25
CA VAL A 143 28.29 -12.34 27.71
C VAL A 143 27.22 -11.75 26.77
N LEU A 144 27.46 -10.56 26.22
CA LEU A 144 26.53 -9.92 25.28
C LEU A 144 26.45 -10.68 23.95
N ILE A 145 27.60 -11.14 23.44
CA ILE A 145 27.69 -11.96 22.23
C ILE A 145 26.96 -13.30 22.42
N GLU A 146 27.15 -13.95 23.57
CA GLU A 146 26.51 -15.23 23.87
C GLU A 146 24.98 -15.11 24.00
N ARG A 147 24.49 -14.04 24.64
CA ARG A 147 23.03 -13.74 24.69
C ARG A 147 22.45 -13.45 23.30
N LEU A 148 23.19 -12.75 22.45
CA LEU A 148 22.76 -12.47 21.07
C LEU A 148 22.67 -13.76 20.25
N ALA A 149 23.67 -14.65 20.37
CA ALA A 149 23.66 -15.95 19.70
C ALA A 149 22.47 -16.83 20.15
N ALA A 150 22.17 -16.85 21.45
CA ALA A 150 21.01 -17.57 22.00
C ALA A 150 19.67 -16.99 21.49
N LYS A 151 19.57 -15.66 21.34
CA LYS A 151 18.35 -14.99 20.83
C LYS A 151 18.12 -15.24 19.33
N ILE A 152 19.19 -15.44 18.56
CA ILE A 152 19.10 -15.87 17.15
C ILE A 152 18.67 -17.33 17.05
N LYS A 153 19.24 -18.21 17.88
CA LYS A 153 18.88 -19.64 17.92
C LYS A 153 17.41 -19.89 18.33
N ASN A 154 16.87 -19.05 19.21
CA ASN A 154 15.48 -19.15 19.67
C ASN A 154 14.46 -18.50 18.72
N ARG A 155 14.90 -17.68 17.75
CA ARG A 155 14.07 -17.24 16.63
C ARG A 155 14.07 -18.32 15.55
N LYS A 156 13.41 -19.44 15.84
CA LYS A 156 12.94 -20.37 14.83
C LYS A 156 12.05 -19.58 13.87
N ILE A 157 12.44 -19.57 12.60
CA ILE A 157 11.71 -18.93 11.51
C ILE A 157 10.42 -19.72 11.33
N GLU A 158 9.34 -19.31 11.99
CA GLU A 158 8.00 -19.75 11.62
C GLU A 158 7.60 -19.01 10.36
N GLY A 159 7.73 -19.71 9.24
CA GLY A 159 7.33 -19.26 7.91
C GLY A 159 8.52 -19.21 6.96
N VAL A 160 8.47 -20.02 5.91
CA VAL A 160 9.41 -20.10 4.77
C VAL A 160 10.54 -21.13 4.92
N TYR A 161 10.20 -22.40 5.14
CA TYR A 161 10.91 -23.52 4.49
C TYR A 161 10.08 -24.82 4.54
N ASP A 162 9.39 -25.17 3.45
CA ASP A 162 8.79 -26.50 3.26
C ASP A 162 9.64 -27.31 2.26
N PRO A 163 10.46 -28.28 2.74
CA PRO A 163 11.32 -29.10 1.87
C PRO A 163 10.54 -30.05 0.95
N ALA A 164 9.23 -30.23 1.15
CA ALA A 164 8.41 -31.10 0.29
C ALA A 164 8.12 -30.47 -1.09
N ARG A 165 8.19 -29.13 -1.22
CA ARG A 165 7.89 -28.43 -2.48
C ARG A 165 9.03 -28.52 -3.51
N MET A 166 10.28 -28.67 -3.07
CA MET A 166 11.44 -28.75 -3.99
C MET A 166 11.59 -30.11 -4.69
N LYS A 167 11.09 -31.21 -4.12
CA LYS A 167 11.21 -32.54 -4.76
C LYS A 167 10.29 -32.72 -5.98
N LYS A 168 9.29 -31.85 -6.18
CA LYS A 168 8.41 -31.90 -7.36
C LYS A 168 8.98 -31.19 -8.59
N SER A 169 9.99 -30.31 -8.43
CA SER A 169 10.64 -29.61 -9.54
C SER A 169 11.67 -30.48 -10.28
N LYS A 170 12.38 -31.38 -9.58
CA LYS A 170 13.43 -32.21 -10.19
C LYS A 170 12.95 -33.46 -10.94
N LYS A 171 11.66 -33.80 -10.94
CA LYS A 171 11.12 -35.00 -11.64
C LYS A 171 10.44 -34.70 -12.99
N LYS A 172 10.40 -33.45 -13.47
CA LYS A 172 9.74 -33.09 -14.74
C LYS A 172 10.69 -32.83 -15.93
N ASN A 173 12.01 -32.89 -15.74
CA ASN A 173 13.01 -32.66 -16.81
C ASN A 173 13.84 -33.92 -17.10
N ILE A 174 13.18 -35.07 -17.25
CA ILE A 174 13.77 -36.23 -17.91
C ILE A 174 12.62 -36.92 -18.63
N HIS A 175 12.33 -36.48 -19.86
CA HIS A 175 11.65 -37.16 -20.97
C HIS A 175 11.30 -36.07 -22.00
N GLY A 176 12.12 -35.99 -23.04
CA GLY A 176 12.13 -34.98 -24.09
C GLY A 176 13.49 -34.95 -24.72
#